data_AF-A0A498G071-F1
#
_entry.id   AF-A0A498G071-F1
#
_cell.length_a   1.000
_cell.length_b   1.000
_cell.length_c   1.000
_cell.angle_alpha   90.00
_cell.angle_beta   90.00
_cell.angle_gamma   90.00
#
_symmetry.space_group_name_H-M   'P 1'
#
loop_
_entity.id
_entity.type
_entity.pdbx_description
1 polymer ?
#
loop_
_entity_poly.entity_id
_entity_poly.type
_entity_poly.pdbx_seq_one_letter_code
_entity_poly.pdbx_strand_id
1 'polypeptide(L)'
;HMGVEQPSVTSMVKKLAKRDFVHYEPYKGVVLTDTGIPVALEIIRHHRLIERYLTERLEYDWAEVHDEADRLEHHISNQFADRIAEQLGNPAVDPHGDPIPTADLDVSPPQSGETLADQQVGDKVRIERVPDNDPDLLRYLSEHGITPTTVVEIV
;
A
#
# COMPACT_ATOMS: atom_id res chain seq x y z
N HIS A 1 -7.22 -9.22 -7.46
CA HIS A 1 -6.97 -10.23 -8.52
C HIS A 1 -5.96 -9.63 -9.51
N MET A 2 -4.85 -10.30 -9.84
CA MET A 2 -3.75 -9.72 -10.65
C MET A 2 -4.05 -9.58 -12.17
N GLY A 3 -5.31 -9.67 -12.60
CA GLY A 3 -5.68 -9.52 -14.02
C GLY A 3 -5.03 -10.50 -15.02
N VAL A 4 -4.43 -11.60 -14.54
CA VAL A 4 -3.69 -12.57 -15.38
C VAL A 4 -4.17 -14.01 -15.18
N GLU A 5 -3.99 -14.81 -16.23
CA GLU A 5 -4.35 -16.24 -16.26
C GLU A 5 -3.59 -17.08 -15.22
N GLN A 6 -4.26 -18.07 -14.61
CA GLN A 6 -3.68 -18.92 -13.55
C GLN A 6 -2.35 -19.63 -13.94
N PRO A 7 -2.18 -20.14 -15.18
CA PRO A 7 -0.91 -20.72 -15.61
C PRO A 7 0.24 -19.68 -15.63
N SER A 8 -0.06 -18.43 -15.96
CA SER A 8 0.92 -17.32 -15.97
C SER A 8 1.37 -17.00 -14.55
N VAL A 9 0.44 -16.94 -13.59
CA VAL A 9 0.75 -16.76 -12.16
C VAL A 9 1.69 -17.87 -11.68
N THR A 10 1.34 -19.12 -11.95
CA THR A 10 2.14 -20.29 -11.52
C THR A 10 3.54 -20.26 -12.14
N SER A 11 3.66 -19.88 -13.41
CA SER A 11 4.95 -19.75 -14.10
C SER A 11 5.82 -18.66 -13.45
N MET A 12 5.25 -17.50 -13.13
CA MET A 12 5.97 -16.39 -12.49
C MET A 12 6.39 -16.73 -11.07
N VAL A 13 5.51 -17.33 -10.26
CA VAL A 13 5.84 -17.81 -8.91
C VAL A 13 7.03 -18.77 -8.95
N LYS A 14 7.05 -19.72 -9.89
CA LYS A 14 8.20 -20.64 -10.07
C LYS A 14 9.49 -19.91 -10.45
N LYS A 15 9.41 -18.81 -11.22
CA LYS A 15 10.60 -17.99 -11.56
C LYS A 15 11.11 -17.21 -10.35
N LEU A 16 10.22 -16.64 -9.54
CA LEU A 16 10.58 -15.96 -8.30
C LEU A 16 11.22 -16.94 -7.31
N ALA A 17 10.68 -18.16 -7.19
CA ALA A 17 11.24 -19.20 -6.33
C ALA A 17 12.66 -19.63 -6.78
N LYS A 18 12.91 -19.72 -8.09
CA LYS A 18 14.26 -19.98 -8.64
C LYS A 18 15.26 -18.86 -8.33
N ARG A 19 14.78 -17.64 -8.06
CA ARG A 19 15.61 -16.49 -7.66
C ARG A 19 15.70 -16.34 -6.14
N ASP A 20 15.18 -17.31 -5.40
CA ASP A 20 15.14 -17.31 -3.94
C ASP A 20 14.25 -16.20 -3.33
N PHE A 21 13.41 -15.49 -4.10
CA PHE A 21 12.55 -14.44 -3.53
C PHE A 21 11.28 -14.95 -2.86
N VAL A 22 10.84 -16.17 -3.18
CA VAL A 22 9.68 -16.80 -2.56
C VAL A 22 9.92 -18.29 -2.32
N HIS A 23 9.34 -18.82 -1.25
CA HIS A 23 9.11 -20.25 -1.12
C HIS A 23 7.73 -20.59 -1.67
N TYR A 24 7.71 -21.47 -2.67
CA TYR A 24 6.47 -21.97 -3.28
C TYR A 24 6.30 -23.45 -2.94
N GLU A 25 5.19 -23.76 -2.28
CA GLU A 25 4.77 -25.13 -2.03
C GLU A 25 3.47 -25.42 -2.79
N PRO A 26 3.46 -26.41 -3.70
CA PRO A 26 2.24 -26.83 -4.39
C PRO A 26 1.11 -27.07 -3.39
N TYR A 27 -0.07 -26.53 -3.68
CA TYR A 27 -1.29 -26.63 -2.86
C TYR A 27 -1.25 -25.94 -1.48
N LYS A 28 -0.11 -25.36 -1.07
CA LYS A 28 0.03 -24.63 0.19
C LYS A 28 0.24 -23.14 0.02
N GLY A 29 0.66 -22.70 -1.17
CA GLY A 29 0.76 -21.28 -1.52
C GLY A 29 2.18 -20.79 -1.64
N VAL A 30 2.37 -19.49 -1.42
CA VAL A 30 3.61 -18.75 -1.64
C VAL A 30 3.88 -17.89 -0.41
N VAL A 31 5.11 -17.91 0.08
CA VAL A 31 5.59 -17.01 1.14
C VAL A 31 6.87 -16.32 0.67
N LEU A 32 7.08 -15.07 1.06
CA LEU A 32 8.34 -14.37 0.81
C LEU A 32 9.47 -15.01 1.62
N THR A 33 10.68 -15.01 1.07
CA THR A 33 11.91 -15.37 1.79
C THR A 33 12.54 -14.15 2.42
N ASP A 34 13.58 -14.35 3.24
CA ASP A 34 14.39 -13.26 3.79
C ASP A 34 15.05 -12.40 2.69
N THR A 35 15.31 -12.96 1.50
CA THR A 35 15.87 -12.22 0.36
C THR A 35 14.79 -11.55 -0.49
N GLY A 36 13.55 -12.03 -0.45
CA GLY A 36 12.41 -11.45 -1.15
C GLY A 36 11.72 -10.31 -0.39
N ILE A 37 11.73 -10.34 0.94
CA ILE A 37 11.13 -9.30 1.78
C ILE A 37 11.69 -7.91 1.43
N PRO A 38 13.02 -7.66 1.37
CA PRO A 38 13.55 -6.35 1.03
C PRO A 38 13.09 -5.85 -0.34
N VAL A 39 13.04 -6.74 -1.35
CA VAL A 39 12.61 -6.39 -2.70
C VAL A 39 11.13 -5.98 -2.72
N ALA A 40 10.28 -6.69 -1.99
CA ALA A 40 8.87 -6.34 -1.87
C ALA A 40 8.68 -5.01 -1.14
N LEU A 41 9.44 -4.77 -0.06
CA LEU A 41 9.36 -3.54 0.72
C LEU A 41 9.88 -2.32 -0.06
N GLU A 42 10.90 -2.49 -0.91
CA GLU A 42 11.38 -1.44 -1.82
C GLU A 42 10.29 -1.00 -2.79
N ILE A 43 9.62 -1.96 -3.43
CA ILE A 43 8.50 -1.68 -4.35
C ILE A 43 7.34 -0.98 -3.60
N ILE A 44 6.97 -1.47 -2.42
CA ILE A 44 5.91 -0.85 -1.61
C ILE A 44 6.30 0.58 -1.18
N ARG A 45 7.56 0.82 -0.83
CA ARG A 45 8.07 2.16 -0.51
C ARG A 45 7.97 3.09 -1.71
N HIS A 46 8.34 2.61 -2.90
CA HIS A 46 8.20 3.37 -4.14
C HIS A 46 6.75 3.75 -4.41
N HIS A 47 5.85 2.76 -4.41
CA HIS A 47 4.42 2.94 -4.63
C HIS A 47 3.86 4.07 -3.76
N ARG A 48 3.98 3.90 -2.44
CA ARG A 48 3.36 4.77 -1.45
C ARG A 48 3.95 6.18 -1.45
N LEU A 49 5.25 6.32 -1.71
CA LEU A 49 5.88 7.64 -1.87
C LEU A 49 5.40 8.33 -3.15
N ILE A 50 5.24 7.59 -4.25
CA ILE A 50 4.71 8.14 -5.50
C ILE A 50 3.27 8.60 -5.27
N GLU A 51 2.40 7.78 -4.68
CA GLU A 51 1.03 8.17 -4.38
C GLU A 51 0.96 9.44 -3.54
N ARG A 52 1.74 9.48 -2.45
CA ARG A 52 1.81 10.66 -1.58
C ARG A 52 2.29 11.90 -2.34
N TYR A 53 3.28 11.76 -3.21
CA TYR A 53 3.79 12.87 -4.00
C TYR A 53 2.77 13.37 -5.03
N LEU A 54 2.17 12.47 -5.80
CA LEU A 54 1.21 12.80 -6.84
C LEU A 54 -0.03 13.49 -6.25
N THR A 55 -0.54 12.98 -5.13
CA THR A 55 -1.68 13.62 -4.43
C THR A 55 -1.32 14.98 -3.83
N GLU A 56 -0.22 15.11 -3.10
CA GLU A 56 0.11 16.38 -2.41
C GLU A 56 0.65 17.46 -3.33
N ARG A 57 1.41 17.10 -4.37
CA ARG A 57 2.15 18.07 -5.19
C ARG A 57 1.57 18.29 -6.57
N LEU A 58 0.87 17.29 -7.10
CA LEU A 58 0.25 17.34 -8.43
C LEU A 58 -1.28 17.27 -8.37
N GLU A 59 -1.87 17.27 -7.17
CA GLU A 59 -3.31 17.32 -6.95
C GLU A 59 -4.05 16.15 -7.64
N TYR A 60 -3.42 14.98 -7.72
CA TYR A 60 -4.07 13.76 -8.19
C TYR A 60 -5.23 13.39 -7.27
N ASP A 61 -6.30 12.85 -7.86
CA ASP A 61 -7.38 12.24 -7.11
C ASP A 61 -6.84 11.01 -6.36
N TRP A 62 -7.02 10.97 -5.05
CA TRP A 62 -6.62 9.82 -4.22
C TRP A 62 -7.34 8.52 -4.62
N ALA A 63 -8.47 8.61 -5.33
CA ALA A 63 -9.19 7.46 -5.88
C ALA A 63 -8.55 6.89 -7.16
N GLU A 64 -7.70 7.67 -7.86
CA GLU A 64 -7.11 7.31 -9.15
C GLU A 64 -5.58 7.22 -9.09
N VAL A 65 -4.96 7.70 -8.02
CA VAL A 65 -3.50 7.79 -7.89
C VAL A 65 -2.80 6.43 -7.94
N HIS A 66 -3.44 5.39 -7.40
CA HIS A 66 -2.94 4.01 -7.37
C HIS A 66 -2.50 3.53 -8.75
N ASP A 67 -3.35 3.73 -9.75
CA ASP A 67 -3.10 3.30 -11.13
C ASP A 67 -1.84 3.94 -11.74
N GLU A 68 -1.52 5.18 -11.36
CA GLU A 68 -0.33 5.87 -11.83
C GLU A 68 0.91 5.46 -11.04
N ALA A 69 0.78 5.27 -9.72
CA ALA A 69 1.85 4.76 -8.87
C ALA A 69 2.30 3.35 -9.31
N ASP A 70 1.35 2.45 -9.60
CA ASP A 70 1.59 1.10 -10.14
C ASP A 70 2.42 1.10 -11.44
N ARG A 71 2.22 2.11 -12.30
CA ARG A 71 2.99 2.23 -13.55
C ARG A 71 4.44 2.66 -13.27
N LEU A 72 4.66 3.45 -12.23
CA LEU A 72 5.92 4.13 -11.98
C LEU A 72 6.82 3.39 -10.98
N GLU A 73 6.26 2.66 -10.02
CA GLU A 73 6.98 2.10 -8.87
C GLU A 73 8.17 1.19 -9.25
N HIS A 74 8.06 0.46 -10.35
CA HIS A 74 9.08 -0.47 -10.83
C HIS A 74 10.15 0.20 -11.70
N HIS A 75 9.98 1.48 -12.04
CA HIS A 75 10.83 2.22 -12.98
C HIS A 75 11.70 3.28 -12.29
N ILE A 76 11.43 3.59 -11.03
CA ILE A 76 12.21 4.57 -10.27
C ILE A 76 13.35 3.91 -9.51
N SER A 77 14.40 4.69 -9.24
CA SER A 77 15.51 4.27 -8.40
C SER A 77 15.26 4.63 -6.93
N ASN A 78 15.92 3.92 -6.02
CA ASN A 78 15.94 4.28 -4.58
C ASN A 78 16.33 5.75 -4.35
N GLN A 79 17.33 6.26 -5.08
CA GLN A 79 17.73 7.67 -4.98
C GLN A 79 16.59 8.63 -5.35
N PHE A 80 15.75 8.28 -6.33
CA PHE A 80 14.60 9.10 -6.69
C PHE A 80 13.51 9.03 -5.60
N ALA A 81 13.22 7.83 -5.09
CA ALA A 81 12.28 7.64 -3.97
C ALA A 81 12.72 8.43 -2.73
N ASP A 82 14.00 8.38 -2.37
CA ASP A 82 14.52 9.10 -1.20
C ASP A 82 14.38 10.63 -1.35
N ARG A 83 14.62 11.16 -2.56
CA ARG A 83 14.37 12.59 -2.82
C ARG A 83 12.90 12.96 -2.72
N ILE A 84 11.99 12.08 -3.15
CA ILE A 84 10.55 12.28 -2.93
C ILE A 84 10.26 12.31 -1.43
N ALA A 85 10.75 11.33 -0.67
CA ALA A 85 10.55 11.26 0.77
C ALA A 85 11.03 12.54 1.48
N GLU A 86 12.24 13.02 1.16
CA GLU A 86 12.79 14.26 1.71
C GLU A 86 11.92 15.48 1.36
N GLN A 87 11.45 15.59 0.12
CA GLN A 87 10.57 16.69 -0.32
C GLN A 87 9.21 16.67 0.39
N LEU A 88 8.71 15.49 0.74
CA LEU A 88 7.47 15.30 1.50
C LEU A 88 7.67 15.42 3.02
N GLY A 89 8.90 15.64 3.49
CA GLY A 89 9.19 15.74 4.93
C GLY A 89 9.23 14.39 5.65
N ASN A 90 9.59 13.31 4.95
CA ASN A 90 9.62 11.93 5.43
C ASN A 90 8.27 11.45 5.99
N PRO A 91 7.23 11.38 5.15
CA PRO A 91 5.91 10.94 5.57
C PRO A 91 5.94 9.50 6.09
N ALA A 92 5.16 9.23 7.13
CA ALA A 92 5.04 7.89 7.70
C ALA A 92 3.97 7.04 7.01
N VAL A 93 3.03 7.67 6.32
CA VAL A 93 1.89 7.02 5.64
C VAL A 93 1.61 7.64 4.28
N ASP A 94 0.99 6.86 3.40
CA ASP A 94 0.49 7.31 2.10
C ASP A 94 -0.83 8.11 2.22
N PRO A 95 -1.53 8.46 1.12
CA PRO A 95 -2.82 9.15 1.18
C PRO A 95 -3.95 8.34 1.81
N HIS A 96 -3.88 7.01 1.74
CA HIS A 96 -4.91 6.08 2.23
C HIS A 96 -4.63 5.57 3.66
N GLY A 97 -3.47 5.94 4.21
CA GLY A 97 -3.05 5.67 5.57
C GLY A 97 -2.11 4.47 5.72
N ASP A 98 -1.70 3.84 4.63
CA ASP A 98 -0.79 2.70 4.72
C ASP A 98 0.63 3.15 5.09
N PRO A 99 1.34 2.38 5.95
CA PRO A 99 2.66 2.77 6.42
C PRO A 99 3.69 2.75 5.29
N ILE A 100 4.48 3.80 5.15
CA ILE A 100 5.57 3.86 4.18
C ILE A 100 6.79 3.16 4.81
N PRO A 101 7.34 2.09 4.20
CA PRO A 101 8.60 1.50 4.67
C PRO A 101 9.70 2.56 4.70
N THR A 102 10.55 2.54 5.72
CA THR A 102 11.68 3.47 5.85
C THR A 102 12.75 3.22 4.78
N ALA A 103 13.76 4.09 4.68
CA ALA A 103 14.89 3.87 3.78
C ALA A 103 15.67 2.59 4.11
N ASP A 104 15.66 2.18 5.39
CA ASP A 104 16.22 0.92 5.87
C ASP A 104 15.27 -0.27 5.67
N LEU A 105 14.16 -0.06 4.95
CA LEU A 105 13.10 -1.04 4.69
C LEU A 105 12.48 -1.60 5.97
N ASP A 106 12.44 -0.81 7.03
CA ASP A 106 11.68 -1.13 8.22
C ASP A 106 10.23 -0.69 8.04
N VAL A 107 9.30 -1.54 8.43
CA VAL A 107 7.88 -1.21 8.52
C VAL A 107 7.51 -1.43 9.95
N SER A 108 7.20 -0.34 10.67
CA SER A 108 6.46 -0.50 11.92
C SER A 108 5.16 -1.22 11.55
N PRO A 109 4.96 -2.48 11.99
CA PRO A 109 3.77 -3.21 11.60
C PRO A 109 2.57 -2.40 12.05
N PRO A 110 1.53 -2.24 11.19
CA PRO A 110 0.31 -1.63 11.65
C PRO A 110 -0.13 -2.41 12.89
N GLN A 111 -0.48 -1.69 13.97
CA GLN A 111 -1.18 -2.33 15.07
C GLN A 111 -2.41 -3.00 14.45
N SER A 112 -2.65 -4.27 14.79
CA SER A 112 -3.78 -5.03 14.26
C SER A 112 -5.06 -4.23 14.49
N GLY A 113 -5.50 -3.51 13.46
CA GLY A 113 -6.53 -2.50 13.57
C GLY A 113 -7.86 -3.18 13.45
N GLU A 114 -8.62 -3.15 14.53
CA GLU A 114 -10.05 -3.45 14.52
C GLU A 114 -10.71 -2.72 13.35
N THR A 115 -11.62 -3.40 12.65
CA THR A 115 -12.39 -2.76 11.59
C THR A 115 -13.55 -1.98 12.18
N LEU A 116 -14.17 -1.10 11.40
CA LEU A 116 -15.40 -0.43 11.84
C LEU A 116 -16.52 -1.43 12.19
N ALA A 117 -16.49 -2.64 11.61
CA ALA A 117 -17.46 -3.69 11.90
C ALA A 117 -17.24 -4.34 13.29
N ASP A 118 -16.06 -4.17 13.88
CA ASP A 118 -15.72 -4.70 15.21
C ASP A 118 -16.08 -3.72 16.34
N GLN A 119 -16.45 -2.47 15.99
CA GLN A 119 -16.78 -1.41 16.94
C GLN A 119 -18.25 -1.47 17.39
N GLN A 120 -18.54 -0.87 18.54
CA GLN A 120 -19.89 -0.80 19.11
C GLN A 120 -20.55 0.55 18.81
N VAL A 121 -21.88 0.54 18.72
CA VAL A 121 -22.67 1.78 18.62
C VAL A 121 -22.35 2.68 19.81
N GLY A 122 -22.01 3.94 19.53
CA GLY A 122 -21.54 4.94 20.47
C GLY A 122 -20.02 5.11 20.52
N ASP A 123 -19.25 4.21 19.91
CA ASP A 123 -17.79 4.33 19.86
C ASP A 123 -17.36 5.50 18.98
N LYS A 124 -16.30 6.19 19.42
CA LYS A 124 -15.62 7.24 18.65
C LYS A 124 -14.26 6.75 18.24
N VAL A 125 -14.08 6.55 16.94
CA VAL A 125 -12.86 5.98 16.38
C VAL A 125 -12.25 6.92 15.36
N ARG A 126 -10.93 6.88 15.25
CA ARG A 126 -10.19 7.60 14.21
C ARG A 126 -9.92 6.64 13.07
N ILE A 127 -10.28 7.01 11.86
CA ILE A 127 -9.93 6.26 10.66
C ILE A 127 -8.41 6.33 10.48
N GLU A 128 -7.76 5.18 10.55
CA GLU A 128 -6.30 5.11 10.32
C GLU A 128 -5.98 4.75 8.88
N ARG A 129 -6.76 3.85 8.28
CA ARG A 129 -6.52 3.29 6.95
C ARG A 129 -7.82 3.04 6.20
N VAL A 130 -7.75 3.19 4.88
CA VAL A 130 -8.83 2.85 3.96
C VAL A 130 -8.23 2.00 2.83
N PRO A 131 -8.78 0.81 2.51
CA PRO A 131 -8.34 0.04 1.35
C PRO A 131 -8.49 0.84 0.06
N ASP A 132 -7.46 0.82 -0.79
CA ASP A 132 -7.32 1.59 -2.03
C ASP A 132 -7.86 0.88 -3.28
N ASN A 133 -8.32 -0.36 -3.13
CA ASN A 133 -8.67 -1.25 -4.23
C ASN A 133 -10.05 -1.02 -4.86
N ASP A 134 -10.83 -0.07 -4.35
CA ASP A 134 -12.15 0.30 -4.86
C ASP A 134 -12.27 1.83 -5.00
N PRO A 135 -12.02 2.37 -6.20
CA PRO A 135 -12.11 3.81 -6.45
C PRO A 135 -13.49 4.41 -6.16
N ASP A 136 -14.56 3.64 -6.35
CA ASP A 136 -15.93 4.14 -6.10
C ASP A 136 -16.18 4.28 -4.60
N LEU A 137 -15.65 3.34 -3.79
CA LEU A 137 -15.65 3.47 -2.33
C LEU A 137 -14.83 4.68 -1.88
N LEU A 138 -13.63 4.89 -2.43
CA LEU A 138 -12.78 6.04 -2.08
C LEU A 138 -13.48 7.37 -2.38
N ARG A 139 -14.12 7.50 -3.56
CA ARG A 139 -14.90 8.71 -3.89
C ARG A 139 -16.06 8.90 -2.92
N TYR A 140 -16.83 7.84 -2.65
CA TYR A 140 -17.93 7.90 -1.69
C TYR A 140 -17.46 8.37 -0.31
N LEU A 141 -16.37 7.81 0.21
CA LEU A 141 -15.84 8.19 1.53
C LEU A 141 -15.35 9.64 1.55
N SER A 142 -14.66 10.08 0.50
CA SER A 142 -14.18 11.46 0.35
C SER A 142 -15.33 12.47 0.28
N GLU A 143 -16.40 12.17 -0.46
CA GLU A 143 -17.62 12.99 -0.54
C GLU A 143 -18.30 13.17 0.83
N HIS A 144 -18.11 12.21 1.73
CA HIS A 144 -18.63 12.25 3.11
C HIS A 144 -17.59 12.74 4.13
N GLY A 145 -16.41 13.20 3.69
CA GLY A 145 -15.34 13.69 4.55
C GLY A 145 -14.64 12.61 5.38
N ILE A 146 -14.78 11.34 5.00
CA ILE A 146 -14.17 10.20 5.67
C ILE A 146 -12.86 9.87 4.97
N THR A 147 -11.77 10.32 5.55
CA THR A 147 -10.41 10.04 5.09
C THR A 147 -9.58 9.58 6.28
N PRO A 148 -8.36 9.05 6.07
CA PRO A 148 -7.42 8.85 7.16
C PRO A 148 -7.30 10.11 8.02
N THR A 149 -7.25 9.94 9.34
CA THR A 149 -7.30 10.95 10.40
C THR A 149 -8.70 11.49 10.76
N THR A 150 -9.74 11.25 9.96
CA THR A 150 -11.12 11.61 10.32
C THR A 150 -11.57 10.83 11.56
N VAL A 151 -12.22 11.52 12.50
CA VAL A 151 -12.88 10.89 13.66
C VAL A 151 -14.35 10.70 13.33
N VAL A 152 -14.84 9.47 13.47
CA VAL A 152 -16.23 9.07 13.24
C VAL A 152 -16.86 8.54 14.52
N GLU A 153 -18.17 8.66 14.63
CA GLU A 153 -18.98 8.07 15.70
C GLU A 153 -19.85 6.96 15.10
N ILE A 154 -19.82 5.78 15.71
CA ILE A 154 -20.66 4.65 15.28
C ILE A 154 -22.08 4.88 15.79
N VAL A 155 -23.07 4.86 14.90
CA VAL A 155 -24.49 5.13 15.20
C VAL A 155 -25.39 3.95 14.94
#